data_AF-A0AAD6LCB0-F1
#
_entry.id   AF-A0AAD6LCB0-F1
#
_cell.length_a   1.000
_cell.length_b   1.000
_cell.length_c   1.000
_cell.angle_alpha   90.00
_cell.angle_beta   90.00
_cell.angle_gamma   90.00
#
_symmetry.space_group_name_H-M   'P 1'
#
loop_
_entity.id
_entity.type
_entity.pdbx_description
1 polymer ?
#
loop_
_entity_poly.entity_id
_entity_poly.type
_entity_poly.pdbx_seq_one_letter_code
_entity_poly.pdbx_strand_id
1 'polypeptide(L)' 'MCGHYTQIVWKTTRRIGCARVVCDDGDVFMTCNYDPPGNYVGERPY' A
#
# COMPACT_ATOMS: atom_id res chain seq x y z
N MET A 1 -12.40 8.61 2.76
CA MET A 1 -11.79 7.30 3.05
C MET A 1 -10.31 7.39 2.66
N CYS A 2 -9.38 7.16 3.60
CA CYS A 2 -7.93 7.29 3.34
C CYS A 2 -7.35 5.93 2.94
N GLY A 3 -7.52 5.52 1.68
CA GLY A 3 -7.17 4.17 1.20
C GLY A 3 -5.70 3.78 1.38
N HIS A 4 -4.78 4.75 1.24
CA HIS A 4 -3.36 4.48 1.48
C HIS A 4 -3.06 4.18 2.95
N TYR A 5 -3.62 4.99 3.86
CA TYR A 5 -3.43 4.79 5.30
C TYR A 5 -4.00 3.43 5.74
N THR A 6 -5.23 3.11 5.33
CA THR A 6 -5.89 1.87 5.73
C THR A 6 -5.15 0.64 5.22
N GLN A 7 -4.53 0.69 4.02
CA GLN A 7 -3.71 -0.40 3.50
C GLN A 7 -2.44 -0.62 4.32
N ILE A 8 -1.82 0.45 4.82
CA ILE A 8 -0.58 0.39 5.62
C ILE A 8 -0.85 -0.24 6.98
N VAL A 9 -1.95 0.13 7.64
CA VAL A 9 -2.28 -0.35 8.99
C VAL A 9 -3.08 -1.66 9.00
N TRP A 10 -3.30 -2.27 7.84
CA TRP A 10 -4.21 -3.41 7.71
C TRP A 10 -3.71 -4.65 8.48
N LYS A 11 -4.48 -5.08 9.47
CA LYS A 11 -4.16 -6.12 10.47
C LYS A 11 -3.66 -7.43 9.88
N THR A 12 -4.26 -7.87 8.78
CA THR A 12 -3.96 -9.19 8.20
C THR A 12 -2.76 -9.16 7.27
N THR A 13 -2.32 -7.99 6.80
CA THR A 13 -1.13 -7.84 5.97
C THR A 13 0.11 -8.31 6.73
N ARG A 14 0.91 -9.18 6.13
CA ARG A 14 2.12 -9.75 6.75
C ARG A 14 3.40 -9.42 6.01
N ARG A 15 3.30 -9.14 4.72
CA ARG A 15 4.42 -8.93 3.82
C ARG A 15 4.17 -7.66 3.02
N ILE A 16 5.23 -6.88 2.85
CA ILE A 16 5.23 -5.66 2.03
C ILE A 16 6.46 -5.68 1.14
N GLY A 17 6.28 -5.34 -0.13
CA GLY A 17 7.36 -5.12 -1.07
C GLY A 17 7.17 -3.77 -1.76
N CYS A 18 8.16 -2.89 -1.68
CA CYS A 18 8.08 -1.56 -2.27
C CYS A 18 9.18 -1.36 -3.32
N ALA A 19 8.88 -0.57 -4.34
CA ALA A 19 9.82 -0.17 -5.37
C ALA A 19 9.72 1.35 -5.60
N ARG A 20 10.86 1.95 -5.97
CA ARG A 20 10.95 3.35 -6.40
C ARG A 20 11.65 3.41 -7.75
N VAL A 21 11.18 4.29 -8.63
CA VAL A 21 11.84 4.63 -9.88
C VAL A 21 11.82 6.15 -10.07
N VAL A 22 12.87 6.68 -10.70
CA VAL A 22 12.91 8.07 -11.14
C VAL A 22 12.52 8.06 -12.62
N CYS A 23 11.51 8.84 -12.97
CA CYS A 23 11.00 8.99 -14.33
C CYS A 23 11.91 9.90 -15.16
N ASP A 24 11.76 9.88 -16.49
CA ASP A 24 12.60 10.67 -17.40
C ASP A 24 12.48 12.19 -17.22
N ASP A 25 11.35 12.64 -16.66
CA ASP A 25 11.07 14.04 -16.28
C ASP A 25 11.63 14.42 -14.90
N GLY A 26 12.22 13.47 -14.17
CA GLY A 26 12.79 13.66 -12.83
C GLY A 26 11.81 13.39 -11.69
N ASP A 27 10.55 13.07 -11.97
CA ASP A 27 9.58 12.69 -10.94
C ASP A 27 9.91 11.33 -10.33
N VAL A 28 9.39 11.07 -9.11
CA VAL A 28 9.59 9.79 -8.42
C VAL A 28 8.28 9.03 -8.38
N PHE A 29 8.26 7.87 -9.03
CA PHE A 29 7.18 6.91 -8.91
C PHE A 29 7.51 5.88 -7.84
N MET A 30 6.61 5.71 -6.87
CA MET A 30 6.74 4.75 -5.78
C MET A 30 5.49 3.86 -5.73
N THR A 31 5.71 2.56 -5.54
CA THR A 31 4.64 1.59 -5.35
C THR A 31 4.98 0.61 -4.23
N CYS A 32 3.98 0.11 -3.55
CA CYS A 32 4.08 -0.93 -2.54
C CYS A 32 2.98 -1.97 -2.75
N ASN A 33 3.37 -3.25 -2.72
CA ASN A 33 2.48 -4.41 -2.74
C ASN A 33 2.38 -4.99 -1.33
N TYR A 34 1.18 -5.40 -0.94
CA TYR A 34 0.85 -5.90 0.39
C TYR A 34 0.27 -7.31 0.29
N ASP A 35 0.73 -8.23 1.12
CA ASP A 35 0.27 -9.61 1.14
C ASP A 35 0.07 -10.14 2.59
N PRO A 36 -1.08 -10.73 2.93
CA PRO A 36 -2.35 -10.67 2.19
C PRO A 36 -2.81 -9.22 1.96
N PRO A 37 -3.56 -8.92 0.88
CA PRO A 37 -4.03 -7.57 0.59
C PRO A 37 -5.08 -7.11 1.62
N GLY A 38 -5.26 -5.79 1.72
CA GLY A 38 -6.20 -5.17 2.65
C GLY A 38 -7.28 -4.35 1.94
N ASN A 39 -7.82 -3.34 2.63
CA ASN A 39 -8.84 -2.42 2.11
C ASN A 39 -10.14 -3.09 1.66
N TYR A 40 -10.52 -4.20 2.27
CA TYR A 40 -11.83 -4.82 2.03
C TYR A 40 -12.96 -3.95 2.60
N VAL A 41 -13.96 -3.68 1.76
CA VAL A 41 -15.15 -2.91 2.17
C VAL A 41 -15.91 -3.67 3.24
N GLY A 42 -16.20 -3.01 4.36
CA GLY A 42 -16.89 -3.61 5.51
C GLY A 42 -15.97 -4.24 6.56
N GLU A 43 -14.66 -4.32 6.29
CA GLU A 43 -13.67 -4.79 7.25
C GLU A 43 -12.95 -3.63 7.95
N ARG A 44 -12.53 -3.86 9.20
CA ARG A 44 -11.75 -2.89 9.97
C ARG A 44 -10.25 -3.12 9.75
N PRO A 45 -9.46 -2.05 9.55
CA PRO A 45 -8.03 -2.19 9.39
C PRO A 45 -7.29 -2.72 10.63
N TYR A 46 -7.89 -2.74 11.83
CA TYR A 46 -7.26 -3.08 13.11
C TYR A 46 -8.15 -3.98 13.98
#